data_AF-A0A2V9YLN2-F1
#
_entry.id   AF-A0A2V9YLN2-F1
#
_cell.length_a   1.000
_cell.length_b   1.000
_cell.length_c   1.000
_cell.angle_alpha   90.00
_cell.angle_beta   90.00
_cell.angle_gamma   90.00
#
_symmetry.space_group_name_H-M   'P 1'
#
loop_
_entity.id
_entity.type
_entity.pdbx_description
1 polymer ?
#
loop_
_entity_poly.entity_id
_entity_poly.type
_entity_poly.pdbx_seq_one_letter_code
_entity_poly.pdbx_strand_id
1 'polypeptide(L)'
;MEVIHVPRPSKKAMNPERPANALLLSQVSHLQHAERRLPLRYRTKIYTHAIETEGEAAEYIREVTEAIHQAHADAAKRRARHARRPVIEIAAAADEGTKRKSRSKAKAKSGAKRGRKKKR
;
A
#
# COMPACT_ATOMS: atom_id res chain seq x y z
N MET A 1 -30.05 3.78 -36.86
CA MET A 1 -28.98 4.54 -36.18
C MET A 1 -28.39 5.50 -37.20
N GLU A 2 -28.49 6.79 -36.96
CA GLU A 2 -28.00 7.81 -37.87
C GLU A 2 -26.60 8.26 -37.41
N VAL A 3 -25.61 8.19 -38.31
CA VAL A 3 -24.21 8.47 -37.97
C VAL A 3 -23.94 9.97 -38.11
N ILE A 4 -23.84 10.66 -36.99
CA ILE A 4 -23.49 12.08 -36.95
C ILE A 4 -21.98 12.23 -37.18
N HIS A 5 -21.60 12.88 -38.28
CA HIS A 5 -20.20 13.13 -38.61
C HIS A 5 -19.70 14.38 -37.90
N VAL A 6 -18.83 14.18 -36.90
CA VAL A 6 -18.23 15.28 -36.14
C VAL A 6 -16.95 15.75 -36.84
N PRO A 7 -16.78 17.04 -37.14
CA PRO A 7 -15.56 17.55 -37.76
C PRO A 7 -14.37 17.37 -36.84
N ARG A 8 -13.21 17.03 -37.42
CA ARG A 8 -11.97 16.91 -36.65
C ARG A 8 -11.52 18.30 -36.19
N PRO A 9 -11.12 18.46 -34.92
CA PRO A 9 -10.60 19.72 -34.43
C PRO A 9 -9.33 20.10 -35.19
N SER A 10 -9.11 21.41 -35.33
CA SER A 10 -7.90 21.93 -35.96
C SER A 10 -6.66 21.48 -35.20
N LYS A 11 -5.55 21.24 -35.92
CA LYS A 11 -4.24 20.92 -35.31
C LYS A 11 -3.77 22.01 -34.34
N LYS A 12 -4.27 23.25 -34.47
CA LYS A 12 -3.96 24.38 -33.59
C LYS A 12 -4.78 24.41 -32.29
N ALA A 13 -5.77 23.53 -32.13
CA ALA A 13 -6.64 23.54 -30.95
C ALA A 13 -5.86 23.17 -29.67
N MET A 14 -4.87 22.27 -29.79
CA MET A 14 -3.97 21.90 -28.71
C MET A 14 -2.62 22.58 -28.95
N ASN A 15 -2.27 23.53 -28.08
CA ASN A 15 -1.00 24.24 -28.12
C ASN A 15 -0.36 24.16 -26.73
N PRO A 16 0.62 23.26 -26.51
CA PRO A 16 1.33 23.14 -25.23
C PRO A 16 2.06 24.42 -24.83
N GLU A 17 2.57 25.16 -25.81
CA GLU A 17 3.37 26.39 -25.60
C GLU A 17 2.52 27.61 -25.24
N ARG A 18 1.18 27.48 -25.17
CA ARG A 18 0.35 28.61 -24.75
C ARG A 18 0.54 28.87 -23.25
N PRO A 19 0.42 30.13 -22.81
CA PRO A 19 0.47 30.46 -21.38
C PRO A 19 -0.58 29.69 -20.58
N ALA A 20 -0.19 29.24 -19.40
CA ALA A 20 -1.05 28.47 -18.51
C ALA A 20 -2.30 29.26 -18.10
N ASN A 21 -3.48 28.71 -18.38
CA ASN A 21 -4.74 29.29 -17.94
C ASN A 21 -4.87 29.22 -16.40
N ALA A 22 -5.65 30.14 -15.81
CA ALA A 22 -5.92 30.23 -14.38
C ALA A 22 -6.43 28.91 -13.77
N LEU A 23 -7.22 28.13 -14.53
CA LEU A 23 -7.67 26.81 -14.09
C LEU A 23 -6.50 25.85 -13.86
N LEU A 24 -5.56 25.79 -14.80
CA LEU A 24 -4.39 24.90 -14.70
C LEU A 24 -3.46 25.36 -13.59
N LEU A 25 -3.24 26.67 -13.44
CA LEU A 25 -2.47 27.22 -12.33
C LEU A 25 -3.10 26.89 -10.97
N SER A 26 -4.43 26.92 -10.87
CA SER A 26 -5.15 26.51 -9.66
C SER A 26 -4.97 25.02 -9.37
N GLN A 27 -5.02 24.17 -10.40
CA GLN A 27 -4.76 22.73 -10.27
C GLN A 27 -3.32 22.43 -9.82
N VAL A 28 -2.34 23.11 -10.42
CA VAL A 28 -0.93 23.04 -10.02
C VAL A 28 -0.77 23.40 -8.53
N SER A 29 -1.40 24.49 -8.08
CA SER A 29 -1.37 24.90 -6.67
C SER A 29 -1.96 23.84 -5.72
N HIS A 30 -3.11 23.26 -6.08
CA HIS A 30 -3.73 22.19 -5.28
C HIS A 30 -2.87 20.93 -5.23
N LEU A 31 -2.28 20.53 -6.36
CA LEU A 31 -1.40 19.36 -6.42
C LEU A 31 -0.09 19.59 -5.68
N GLN A 32 0.46 20.80 -5.72
CA GLN A 32 1.61 21.17 -4.89
C GLN A 32 1.30 21.00 -3.40
N HIS A 33 0.10 21.41 -2.98
CA HIS A 33 -0.32 21.20 -1.60
C HIS A 33 -0.43 19.70 -1.26
N ALA A 34 -0.96 18.88 -2.16
CA ALA A 34 -1.04 17.43 -1.99
C ALA A 34 0.35 16.78 -1.95
N GLU A 35 1.26 17.19 -2.83
CA GLU A 35 2.62 16.72 -2.93
C GLU A 35 3.43 16.98 -1.65
N ARG A 36 3.26 18.14 -1.02
CA ARG A 36 3.89 18.45 0.28
C ARG A 36 3.48 17.48 1.38
N ARG A 37 2.37 16.75 1.24
CA ARG A 37 1.90 15.74 2.19
C ARG A 37 2.40 14.33 1.85
N LEU A 38 2.97 14.12 0.66
CA LEU A 38 3.60 12.85 0.30
C LEU A 38 4.92 12.66 1.06
N PRO A 39 5.31 11.39 1.32
CA PRO A 39 6.66 11.07 1.76
C PRO A 39 7.70 11.62 0.78
N LEU A 40 8.83 12.11 1.29
CA LEU A 40 9.90 12.76 0.51
C LEU A 40 10.33 11.98 -0.74
N ARG A 41 10.33 10.65 -0.66
CA ARG A 41 10.72 9.75 -1.77
C ARG A 41 9.82 9.82 -3.00
N TYR A 42 8.59 10.33 -2.88
CA TYR A 42 7.64 10.48 -3.99
C TYR A 42 7.41 11.94 -4.37
N ARG A 43 8.10 12.90 -3.75
CA ARG A 43 7.99 14.30 -4.14
C ARG A 43 8.79 14.52 -5.42
N THR A 44 8.19 15.22 -6.36
CA THR A 44 8.87 15.78 -7.53
C THR A 44 9.83 16.88 -7.08
N LYS A 45 10.82 17.18 -7.92
CA LYS A 45 11.79 18.26 -7.68
C LYS A 45 11.44 19.51 -8.50
N ILE A 46 10.21 19.58 -9.00
CA ILE A 46 9.76 20.64 -9.90
C ILE A 46 9.43 21.88 -9.08
N TYR A 47 9.96 23.03 -9.50
CA TYR A 47 9.64 24.31 -8.91
C TYR A 47 8.37 24.87 -9.57
N THR A 48 7.26 24.88 -8.83
CA THR A 48 5.94 25.22 -9.37
C THR A 48 5.80 26.65 -9.90
N HIS A 49 6.61 27.60 -9.41
CA HIS A 49 6.57 28.98 -9.92
C HIS A 49 7.31 29.15 -11.25
N ALA A 50 8.01 28.11 -11.73
CA ALA A 50 8.61 28.10 -13.07
C ALA A 50 7.66 27.57 -14.16
N ILE A 51 6.43 27.18 -13.79
CA ILE A 51 5.43 26.69 -14.75
C ILE A 51 4.76 27.89 -15.42
N GLU A 52 5.06 28.10 -16.69
CA GLU A 52 4.53 29.22 -17.49
C GLU A 52 3.55 28.74 -18.56
N THR A 53 3.77 27.55 -19.10
CA THR A 53 3.00 27.00 -20.22
C THR A 53 2.01 25.91 -19.79
N GLU A 54 0.99 25.68 -20.62
CA GLU A 54 0.07 24.56 -20.38
C GLU A 54 0.72 23.19 -20.49
N GLY A 55 1.72 23.05 -21.36
CA GLY A 55 2.52 21.83 -21.48
C GLY A 55 3.22 21.49 -20.17
N GLU A 56 3.95 22.46 -19.61
CA GLU A 56 4.63 22.30 -18.32
C GLU A 56 3.65 22.01 -17.18
N ALA A 57 2.50 22.70 -17.16
CA ALA A 57 1.47 22.43 -16.17
C ALA A 57 0.95 20.99 -16.29
N ALA A 58 0.70 20.52 -17.51
CA ALA A 58 0.23 19.16 -17.76
C ALA A 58 1.27 18.10 -17.36
N GLU A 59 2.56 18.34 -17.64
CA GLU A 59 3.66 17.47 -17.21
C GLU A 59 3.74 17.38 -15.70
N TYR A 60 3.74 18.52 -14.99
CA TYR A 60 3.74 18.55 -13.53
C TYR A 60 2.53 17.81 -12.94
N ILE A 61 1.33 18.08 -13.45
CA ILE A 61 0.09 17.42 -13.01
C ILE A 61 0.22 15.90 -13.17
N ARG A 62 0.74 15.45 -14.31
CA ARG A 62 0.95 14.03 -14.59
C ARG A 62 1.95 13.41 -13.62
N GLU A 63 3.11 14.00 -13.41
CA GLU A 63 4.14 13.45 -12.52
C GLU A 63 3.64 13.33 -11.07
N VAL A 64 3.01 14.37 -10.55
CA VAL A 64 2.51 14.36 -9.16
C VAL A 64 1.39 13.32 -8.99
N THR A 65 0.47 13.21 -9.96
CA THR A 65 -0.61 12.23 -9.89
C THR A 65 -0.09 10.79 -9.97
N GLU A 66 0.88 10.51 -10.83
CA GLU A 66 1.57 9.23 -10.88
C GLU A 66 2.28 8.91 -9.55
N ALA A 67 2.96 9.90 -8.94
CA ALA A 67 3.62 9.72 -7.66
C ALA A 67 2.64 9.43 -6.52
N ILE A 68 1.48 10.10 -6.50
CA ILE A 68 0.38 9.83 -5.56
C ILE A 68 -0.10 8.38 -5.72
N HIS A 69 -0.37 7.95 -6.96
CA HIS A 69 -0.81 6.57 -7.22
C HIS A 69 0.22 5.54 -6.75
N GLN A 70 1.50 5.77 -6.99
CA GLN A 70 2.58 4.89 -6.53
C GLN A 70 2.64 4.83 -4.99
N ALA A 71 2.54 5.98 -4.32
CA ALA A 71 2.54 6.05 -2.86
C ALA A 71 1.37 5.25 -2.26
N HIS A 72 0.18 5.35 -2.85
CA HIS A 72 -0.98 4.57 -2.43
C HIS A 72 -0.82 3.07 -2.69
N ALA A 73 -0.29 2.68 -3.86
CA ALA A 73 -0.04 1.29 -4.19
C ALA A 73 0.95 0.64 -3.20
N ASP A 74 2.03 1.33 -2.87
CA ASP A 74 3.02 0.81 -1.91
C ASP A 74 2.49 0.77 -0.48
N ALA A 75 1.68 1.75 -0.08
CA ALA A 75 0.96 1.71 1.19
C ALA A 75 -0.02 0.53 1.27
N ALA A 76 -0.71 0.21 0.16
CA ALA A 76 -1.59 -0.96 0.08
C ALA A 76 -0.80 -2.28 0.19
N LYS A 77 0.33 -2.41 -0.53
CA LYS A 77 1.22 -3.57 -0.41
C LYS A 77 1.72 -3.76 1.01
N ARG A 78 2.12 -2.67 1.69
CA ARG A 78 2.56 -2.71 3.09
C ARG A 78 1.44 -3.21 4.01
N ARG A 79 0.22 -2.69 3.87
CA ARG A 79 -0.94 -3.14 4.64
C ARG A 79 -1.25 -4.62 4.40
N ALA A 80 -1.21 -5.09 3.15
CA ALA A 80 -1.42 -6.50 2.81
C ALA A 80 -0.36 -7.41 3.44
N ARG A 81 0.92 -6.99 3.46
CA ARG A 81 2.00 -7.73 4.14
C ARG A 81 1.76 -7.85 5.64
N HIS A 82 1.32 -6.76 6.29
CA HIS A 82 1.01 -6.79 7.72
C HIS A 82 -0.20 -7.68 8.05
N ALA A 83 -1.25 -7.67 7.21
CA ALA A 83 -2.41 -8.55 7.40
C ALA A 83 -2.06 -10.04 7.25
N ARG A 84 -1.02 -10.37 6.48
CA ARG A 84 -0.54 -11.75 6.28
C ARG A 84 0.39 -12.27 7.38
N ARG A 85 0.81 -11.43 8.35
CA ARG A 85 1.55 -11.93 9.52
C ARG A 85 0.55 -12.56 10.47
N PRO A 86 0.57 -13.89 10.68
CA PRO A 86 -0.39 -14.52 11.57
C PRO A 86 -0.15 -14.02 12.99
N VAL A 87 -1.16 -13.37 13.55
CA VAL A 87 -1.24 -13.00 14.98
C VAL A 87 -1.02 -14.22 15.91
N ILE A 88 -1.12 -15.44 15.35
CA ILE A 88 -0.92 -16.72 16.01
C ILE A 88 0.52 -16.91 16.54
N GLU A 89 1.57 -16.40 15.87
CA GLU A 89 2.95 -16.58 16.34
C GLU A 89 3.26 -15.81 17.64
N ILE A 90 2.62 -14.65 17.83
CA ILE A 90 2.79 -13.84 19.04
C ILE A 90 2.03 -14.46 20.22
N ALA A 91 0.87 -15.08 19.96
CA ALA A 91 0.14 -15.83 20.98
C ALA A 91 0.84 -17.15 21.35
N ALA A 92 1.41 -17.87 20.38
CA ALA A 92 2.17 -19.09 20.61
C ALA A 92 3.48 -18.84 21.40
N ALA A 93 4.19 -17.74 21.11
CA ALA A 93 5.38 -17.35 21.88
C ALA A 93 5.07 -16.89 23.32
N ALA A 94 3.86 -16.39 23.57
CA ALA A 94 3.40 -16.04 24.92
C ALA A 94 2.99 -17.28 25.73
N ASP A 95 2.50 -18.34 25.07
CA ASP A 95 2.08 -19.60 25.72
C ASP A 95 3.27 -20.51 26.09
N GLU A 96 4.40 -20.42 25.37
CA GLU A 96 5.64 -21.14 25.67
C GLU A 96 6.34 -20.65 26.97
N GLY A 97 5.97 -19.48 27.48
CA GLY A 97 6.64 -18.82 28.61
C GLY A 97 6.32 -19.30 30.02
N THR A 98 5.31 -20.17 30.22
CA THR A 98 4.80 -20.48 31.59
C THR A 98 4.90 -21.93 32.06
N LYS A 99 5.53 -22.84 31.30
CA LYS A 99 5.75 -24.23 31.79
C LYS A 99 7.06 -24.37 32.56
N ARG A 100 7.22 -23.62 33.65
CA ARG A 100 8.20 -23.93 34.71
C ARG A 100 7.50 -24.14 36.05
N LYS A 101 7.51 -25.41 36.47
CA LYS A 101 7.29 -25.95 37.82
C LYS A 101 5.91 -25.72 38.45
N SER A 102 5.09 -26.75 38.40
CA SER A 102 4.37 -27.17 39.62
C SER A 102 4.29 -28.70 39.69
N ARG A 103 4.43 -29.19 40.92
CA ARG A 103 4.66 -30.58 41.31
C ARG A 103 3.39 -31.42 41.11
N SER A 104 3.54 -32.67 40.67
CA SER A 104 2.66 -33.74 41.14
C SER A 104 3.47 -34.97 41.57
N LYS A 105 3.55 -35.13 42.89
CA LYS A 105 4.00 -36.34 43.56
C LYS A 105 2.83 -37.33 43.48
N ALA A 106 2.78 -38.15 42.44
CA ALA A 106 1.84 -39.27 42.36
C ALA A 106 2.62 -40.59 42.29
N LYS A 107 2.73 -41.22 43.47
CA LYS A 107 3.31 -42.53 43.69
C LYS A 107 2.36 -43.58 43.10
N ALA A 108 2.51 -43.92 41.82
CA ALA A 108 1.84 -45.08 41.24
C ALA A 108 2.75 -46.31 41.39
N LYS A 109 2.33 -47.24 42.25
CA LYS A 109 2.96 -48.54 42.48
C LYS A 109 3.10 -49.30 41.14
N SER A 110 4.32 -49.71 40.81
CA SER A 110 4.61 -50.68 39.76
C SER A 110 4.09 -52.06 40.19
N GLY A 111 2.85 -52.36 39.80
CA GLY A 111 2.26 -53.70 39.91
C GLY A 111 2.73 -54.57 38.75
N ALA A 112 3.90 -55.18 38.87
CA ALA A 112 4.29 -56.29 38.03
C ALA A 112 3.45 -57.53 38.41
N LYS A 113 2.61 -58.04 37.50
CA LYS A 113 2.30 -59.48 37.46
C LYS A 113 1.75 -59.94 36.10
N ARG A 114 2.71 -60.43 35.30
CA ARG A 114 2.68 -61.66 34.49
C ARG A 114 1.30 -62.14 34.05
N GLY A 115 1.08 -62.03 32.74
CA GLY A 115 0.10 -62.85 32.02
C GLY A 115 0.33 -64.34 32.28
N ARG A 116 -0.73 -65.03 32.68
CA ARG A 116 -0.79 -66.50 32.71
C ARG A 116 -2.23 -66.99 32.66
N LYS A 117 -2.67 -67.45 31.47
CA LYS A 117 -3.57 -68.59 31.18
C LYS A 117 -4.14 -68.43 29.76
N LYS A 118 -4.33 -69.45 28.92
CA LYS A 118 -4.08 -70.90 28.97
C LYS A 118 -4.44 -71.45 27.57
N LYS A 119 -3.75 -72.49 27.07
CA LYS A 119 -4.33 -73.61 26.30
C LYS A 119 -3.19 -74.55 25.87
N ARG A 120 -3.11 -75.75 26.45
CA ARG A 120 -3.74 -76.98 25.93
C ARG A 120 -4.24 -77.78 27.12
#